data_AF-A0A4P6Q5A1-F1
#
_entry.id   AF-A0A4P6Q5A1-F1
#
_cell.length_a   1.000
_cell.length_b   1.000
_cell.length_c   1.000
_cell.angle_alpha   90.00
_cell.angle_beta   90.00
_cell.angle_gamma   90.00
#
_symmetry.space_group_name_H-M   'P 1'
#
loop_
_entity.id
_entity.type
_entity.pdbx_description
1 polymer ?
#
loop_
_entity_poly.entity_id
_entity_poly.type
_entity_poly.pdbx_seq_one_letter_code
_entity_poly.pdbx_strand_id
1 'polypeptide(L)' 'MADETSEIAAVQDLLGPIDIGGAVVTADALHTQRATARYLTEQRGADYTLTVKRNQLA' A
#
# COMPACT_ATOMS: atom_id res chain seq x y z
N MET A 1 20.74 -5.43 11.17
CA MET A 1 19.70 -4.52 11.70
C MET A 1 18.55 -4.63 10.72
N ALA A 2 17.39 -5.14 11.17
CA ALA A 2 16.22 -5.22 10.31
C ALA A 2 15.84 -3.79 9.98
N ASP A 3 16.03 -3.42 8.72
CA ASP A 3 15.67 -2.12 8.18
C ASP A 3 14.14 -2.03 8.23
N GLU A 4 13.60 -1.58 9.37
CA GLU A 4 12.20 -1.19 9.50
C GLU A 4 11.98 0.13 8.74
N THR A 5 12.43 0.20 7.48
CA THR A 5 11.83 1.10 6.52
C THR A 5 10.38 0.66 6.47
N SER A 6 9.53 1.36 7.24
CA SER A 6 8.11 1.06 7.36
C SER A 6 7.59 0.77 5.97
N GLU A 7 7.01 -0.40 5.74
CA GLU A 7 6.66 -0.88 4.40
C GLU A 7 5.79 0.13 3.61
N ILE A 8 5.13 1.04 4.34
CA ILE A 8 4.49 2.24 3.83
C ILE A 8 5.45 3.11 2.99
N ALA A 9 6.64 3.45 3.50
CA ALA A 9 7.65 4.25 2.80
C ALA A 9 8.14 3.53 1.55
N ALA A 10 8.37 2.21 1.64
CA ALA A 10 8.79 1.41 0.49
C ALA A 10 7.74 1.43 -0.64
N VAL A 11 6.45 1.35 -0.32
CA VAL A 11 5.37 1.46 -1.32
C VAL A 11 5.32 2.85 -1.94
N GLN A 12 5.52 3.90 -1.16
CA GLN A 12 5.51 5.28 -1.66
C GLN A 12 6.68 5.54 -2.62
N ASP A 13 7.88 5.08 -2.28
CA ASP A 13 9.06 5.20 -3.15
C ASP A 13 8.89 4.39 -4.44
N LEU A 14 8.37 3.16 -4.34
CA LEU A 14 8.15 2.29 -5.49
C LEU A 14 7.13 2.88 -6.48
N LEU A 15 6.00 3.39 -5.96
CA LEU A 15 4.90 3.88 -6.78
C LEU A 15 5.03 5.35 -7.15
N GLY A 16 5.85 6.14 -6.45
CA GLY A 16 6.06 7.57 -6.68
C GLY A 16 6.26 7.96 -8.15
N PRO A 17 7.13 7.28 -8.92
CA PRO A 17 7.39 7.64 -10.30
C PRO A 17 6.36 7.12 -11.33
N ILE A 18 5.39 6.29 -10.91
CA ILE A 18 4.43 5.64 -11.81
C ILE A 18 3.10 6.38 -11.74
N ASP A 19 2.52 6.79 -12.88
CA ASP A 19 1.13 7.26 -12.88
C ASP A 19 0.17 6.06 -12.69
N ILE A 20 -0.54 6.07 -11.58
CA ILE A 20 -1.46 5.02 -11.16
C ILE A 20 -2.90 5.53 -11.01
N GLY A 21 -3.18 6.75 -11.47
CA GLY A 21 -4.54 7.31 -11.41
C GLY A 21 -5.55 6.40 -12.15
N GLY A 22 -6.61 5.99 -11.46
CA GLY A 22 -7.62 5.07 -12.00
C GLY A 22 -7.17 3.61 -12.16
N ALA A 23 -5.96 3.26 -11.70
CA ALA A 23 -5.48 1.88 -11.68
C ALA A 23 -5.92 1.14 -10.41
N VAL A 24 -5.96 -0.19 -10.46
CA VAL A 24 -6.15 -1.06 -9.29
C VAL A 24 -4.79 -1.61 -8.85
N VAL A 25 -4.34 -1.26 -7.66
CA VAL A 25 -3.09 -1.76 -7.07
C VAL A 25 -3.34 -2.98 -6.20
N THR A 26 -2.67 -4.09 -6.52
CA THR A 26 -2.72 -5.33 -5.74
C THR A 26 -1.41 -5.55 -5.00
N ALA A 27 -1.45 -5.86 -3.71
CA ALA A 27 -0.26 -6.20 -2.92
C ALA A 27 -0.56 -7.31 -1.90
N ASP A 28 0.51 -7.96 -1.43
CA ASP A 28 0.41 -9.06 -0.48
C ASP A 28 -0.02 -8.58 0.92
N ALA A 29 -0.33 -9.55 1.79
CA ALA A 29 -0.89 -9.30 3.10
C ALA A 29 -0.01 -8.47 4.04
N LEU A 30 1.31 -8.47 3.84
CA LEU A 30 2.24 -7.64 4.60
C LEU A 30 1.96 -6.13 4.41
N HIS A 31 1.43 -5.74 3.24
CA HIS A 31 1.12 -4.36 2.88
C HIS A 31 -0.28 -3.90 3.29
N THR A 32 -1.01 -4.67 4.10
CA THR A 32 -2.36 -4.32 4.59
C THR A 32 -2.30 -3.27 5.69
N GLN A 33 -1.66 -2.13 5.44
CA GLN A 33 -1.57 -1.01 6.36
C GLN A 33 -2.54 0.09 5.94
N ARG A 34 -3.30 0.64 6.90
CA ARG A 34 -4.30 1.70 6.64
C ARG A 34 -3.67 2.93 5.95
N ALA A 35 -2.40 3.21 6.24
CA ALA A 35 -1.66 4.28 5.59
C ALA A 35 -1.40 4.02 4.09
N THR A 36 -1.13 2.76 3.71
CA THR A 36 -0.97 2.36 2.30
C THR A 36 -2.28 2.52 1.53
N ALA A 37 -3.40 2.06 2.10
CA ALA A 37 -4.73 2.26 1.53
C ALA A 37 -5.04 3.74 1.29
N ARG A 38 -4.81 4.59 2.31
CA ARG A 38 -5.00 6.04 2.21
C ARG A 38 -4.11 6.69 1.15
N TYR A 39 -2.86 6.28 1.06
CA TYR A 39 -1.95 6.80 0.05
C TYR A 39 -2.47 6.51 -1.37
N LEU A 40 -2.89 5.27 -1.63
CA LEU A 40 -3.42 4.85 -2.93
C LEU A 40 -4.69 5.63 -3.31
N THR A 41 -5.67 5.73 -2.42
CA THR A 41 -6.95 6.36 -2.73
C THR A 41 -6.90 7.89 -2.67
N GLU A 42 -6.49 8.46 -1.53
CA GLU A 42 -6.62 9.90 -1.28
C GLU A 42 -5.51 10.72 -1.96
N GLN A 43 -4.30 10.17 -2.12
CA GLN A 43 -3.17 10.92 -2.68
C GLN A 43 -2.88 10.57 -4.14
N ARG A 44 -3.15 9.33 -4.56
CA ARG A 44 -2.80 8.85 -5.90
C ARG A 44 -4.00 8.61 -6.82
N GLY A 45 -5.24 8.67 -6.30
CA GLY A 45 -6.45 8.44 -7.09
C GLY A 45 -6.54 7.02 -7.67
N ALA A 46 -5.94 6.05 -6.99
CA ALA A 46 -5.91 4.64 -7.35
C ALA A 46 -6.81 3.83 -6.42
N ASP A 47 -7.38 2.74 -6.93
CA ASP A 47 -8.09 1.74 -6.14
C ASP A 47 -7.13 0.64 -5.67
N TYR A 48 -7.55 -0.19 -4.70
CA TYR A 48 -6.71 -1.27 -4.20
C TYR A 48 -7.45 -2.58 -3.93
N THR A 49 -6.73 -3.70 -4.04
CA THR A 49 -7.16 -5.00 -3.50
C THR A 49 -6.00 -5.58 -2.69
N LEU A 50 -6.15 -5.56 -1.37
CA LEU A 50 -5.14 -6.05 -0.42
C LEU A 50 -5.68 -7.29 0.31
N THR A 51 -4.84 -8.30 0.46
CA THR A 51 -5.23 -9.55 1.14
C THR A 51 -5.01 -9.41 2.63
N VAL A 52 -6.05 -9.42 3.47
CA VAL A 52 -5.86 -9.32 4.92
C VAL A 52 -5.30 -10.63 5.50
N LYS A 53 -4.21 -10.56 6.28
CA LYS A 53 -3.71 -11.73 7.03
C LYS A 53 -4.64 -12.00 8.22
N ARG A 54 -4.95 -13.27 8.48
CA ARG A 54 -5.92 -13.72 9.50
C ARG A 54 -5.69 -13.19 10.93
N ASN A 55 -4.50 -12.70 11.29
CA ASN A 55 -4.24 -12.15 12.63
C ASN A 55 -4.60 -10.65 12.77
N GLN A 56 -5.00 -10.01 11.68
CA GLN A 56 -5.34 -8.60 11.65
C GLN A 56 -6.86 -8.47 11.84
N LEU A 57 -7.28 -8.01 13.02
CA LEU A 57 -8.69 -7.72 13.30
C LEU A 57 -9.13 -6.53 12.44
N ALA A 58 -10.33 -6.64 11.85
CA ALA A 58 -10.94 -5.63 10.98
C ALA A 58 -11.11 -4.27 11.70
#